data_AF-A0A835LUM4-F1
#
_entry.id   AF-A0A835LUM4-F1
#
_cell.length_a   1.000
_cell.length_b   1.000
_cell.length_c   1.000
_cell.angle_alpha   90.00
_cell.angle_beta   90.00
_cell.angle_gamma   90.00
#
_symmetry.space_group_name_H-M   'P 1'
#
loop_
_entity.id
_entity.type
_entity.pdbx_description
1 polymer ?
#
loop_
_entity_poly.entity_id
_entity_poly.type
_entity_poly.pdbx_seq_one_letter_code
_entity_poly.pdbx_strand_id
1 'polypeptide(L)'
;MVTTRNVGNDRKICDGRAAASIVFQDDIEYSKKLLDGASALYSFANDKNKRHSYSCDNSNIARYYNLAGYWDEIIWSVAWMFFASGNVSYLERATEDTVATYAKAFSRIPDLSVLSWDNKLPAAELLLTRLRIFLDPGYTYEGLLRRYHNEADRNMCSYLRQFNVFNWKKKNEKIYFHLKNDINN
;
A
#
# COMPACT_ATOMS: atom_id res chain seq x y z
N MET A 1 10.03 17.27 14.23
CA MET A 1 9.67 16.58 15.48
C MET A 1 8.49 15.65 15.16
N VAL A 2 8.77 14.36 14.93
CA VAL A 2 7.74 13.34 14.73
C VAL A 2 7.15 13.08 16.11
N THR A 3 5.91 13.50 16.32
CA THR A 3 5.24 13.29 17.62
C THR A 3 4.65 11.88 17.62
N THR A 4 4.69 11.20 18.76
CA THR A 4 4.21 9.83 19.05
C THR A 4 2.72 9.60 18.82
N ARG A 5 2.08 10.42 17.99
CA ARG A 5 0.63 10.55 17.92
C ARG A 5 0.01 9.81 16.74
N ASN A 6 0.70 9.47 15.65
CA ASN A 6 0.04 8.82 14.49
C ASN A 6 0.93 7.89 13.65
N VAL A 7 1.02 6.62 14.07
CA VAL A 7 1.78 5.56 13.36
C VAL A 7 1.39 5.41 11.88
N GLY A 8 0.10 5.59 11.54
CA GLY A 8 -0.38 5.50 10.15
C GLY A 8 0.11 6.66 9.26
N ASN A 9 0.16 7.88 9.80
CA ASN A 9 0.73 9.02 9.09
C ASN A 9 2.24 8.88 8.93
N ASP A 10 2.93 8.32 9.93
CA ASP A 10 4.37 8.12 9.89
C ASP A 10 4.78 7.16 8.76
N ARG A 11 3.95 6.15 8.43
CA ARG A 11 4.16 5.28 7.26
C ARG A 11 3.94 6.01 5.95
N LYS A 12 2.85 6.76 5.78
CA LYS A 12 2.62 7.54 4.55
C LYS A 12 3.78 8.51 4.26
N ILE A 13 4.37 9.08 5.31
CA ILE A 13 5.55 9.96 5.19
C ILE A 13 6.81 9.16 4.83
N CYS A 14 6.98 7.95 5.39
CA CYS A 14 8.06 7.03 5.02
C CYS A 14 8.02 6.71 3.52
N ASP A 15 6.86 6.33 3.00
CA ASP A 15 6.68 5.87 1.62
C ASP A 15 6.95 7.00 0.63
N GLY A 16 6.45 8.20 0.94
CA GLY A 16 6.72 9.39 0.16
C GLY A 16 8.21 9.75 0.12
N ARG A 17 8.93 9.57 1.24
CA ARG A 17 10.39 9.82 1.30
C ARG A 17 11.20 8.75 0.56
N ALA A 18 10.80 7.49 0.64
CA ALA A 18 11.42 6.40 -0.10
C ALA A 18 11.21 6.54 -1.62
N ALA A 19 9.99 6.92 -2.05
CA ALA A 19 9.73 7.22 -3.45
C ALA A 19 10.54 8.44 -3.91
N ALA A 20 10.60 9.50 -3.09
CA ALA A 20 11.39 10.69 -3.40
C ALA A 20 12.90 10.38 -3.49
N SER A 21 13.46 9.51 -2.64
CA SER A 21 14.88 9.14 -2.75
C SER A 21 15.20 8.44 -4.07
N ILE A 22 14.25 7.69 -4.64
CA ILE A 22 14.40 7.10 -5.99
C ILE A 22 14.36 8.19 -7.06
N VAL A 23 13.47 9.17 -6.95
CA VAL A 23 13.36 10.27 -7.93
C VAL A 23 14.60 11.16 -7.92
N PHE A 24 15.15 11.46 -6.75
CA PHE A 24 16.32 12.31 -6.59
C PHE A 24 17.64 11.54 -6.61
N GLN A 25 17.71 10.38 -7.28
CA GLN A 25 18.92 9.56 -7.34
C GLN A 25 20.16 10.29 -7.89
N ASP A 26 19.95 11.31 -8.74
CA ASP A 26 21.03 12.15 -9.29
C ASP A 26 21.69 13.04 -8.21
N ASP A 27 20.95 13.42 -7.16
CA ASP A 27 21.48 14.12 -5.99
C ASP A 27 21.71 13.10 -4.87
N ILE A 28 22.92 12.53 -4.86
CA ILE A 28 23.29 11.43 -3.96
C ILE A 28 23.12 11.82 -2.48
N GLU A 29 23.51 13.05 -2.11
CA GLU A 29 23.43 13.50 -0.71
C GLU A 29 21.97 13.66 -0.28
N TYR A 30 21.14 14.27 -1.13
CA TYR A 30 19.73 14.47 -0.84
C TYR A 30 18.95 13.15 -0.86
N SER A 31 19.18 12.28 -1.84
CA SER A 31 18.60 10.94 -1.91
C SER A 31 18.90 10.12 -0.66
N LYS A 32 20.17 10.10 -0.23
CA LYS A 32 20.57 9.40 0.99
C LYS A 32 19.88 9.96 2.23
N LYS A 33 19.81 11.29 2.36
CA LYS A 33 19.10 11.95 3.48
C LYS A 33 17.62 11.59 3.52
N LEU A 34 16.98 11.48 2.37
CA LEU A 34 15.58 11.05 2.26
C LEU A 34 15.42 9.59 2.69
N LEU A 35 16.29 8.70 2.21
CA LEU A 35 16.27 7.27 2.54
C LEU A 35 16.55 7.01 4.02
N ASP A 36 17.52 7.71 4.62
CA ASP A 36 17.83 7.63 6.05
C ASP A 36 16.62 8.09 6.88
N GLY A 37 15.98 9.18 6.46
CA GLY A 37 14.75 9.67 7.08
C GLY A 37 13.58 8.69 6.96
N ALA A 38 13.42 8.04 5.80
CA ALA A 38 12.40 7.00 5.58
C ALA A 38 12.65 5.79 6.48
N SER A 39 13.89 5.31 6.55
CA SER A 39 14.29 4.18 7.39
C SER A 39 14.04 4.44 8.89
N ALA A 40 14.33 5.66 9.35
CA ALA A 40 14.05 6.07 10.73
C ALA A 40 12.54 6.11 11.03
N LEU A 41 11.73 6.65 10.11
CA LEU A 41 10.26 6.66 10.23
C LEU A 41 9.66 5.26 10.21
N TYR A 42 10.14 4.39 9.32
CA TYR A 42 9.70 3.00 9.25
C TYR A 42 9.99 2.27 10.57
N SER A 43 11.21 2.42 11.09
CA SER A 43 11.61 1.82 12.37
C SER A 43 10.75 2.34 13.52
N PHE A 44 10.47 3.66 13.55
CA PHE A 44 9.58 4.27 14.52
C PHE A 44 8.15 3.72 14.42
N ALA A 45 7.60 3.60 13.21
CA ALA A 45 6.25 3.09 12.98
C ALA A 45 6.10 1.58 13.27
N ASN A 46 7.21 0.84 13.23
CA ASN A 46 7.23 -0.59 13.52
C ASN A 46 7.54 -0.90 15.00
N ASP A 47 8.05 0.07 15.76
CA ASP A 47 8.34 -0.08 17.19
C ASP A 47 7.04 -0.29 17.99
N LYS A 48 6.85 -1.51 18.50
CA LYS A 48 5.66 -1.93 19.24
C LYS A 48 5.44 -1.08 20.50
N ASN A 49 6.48 -0.53 21.10
CA ASN A 49 6.40 0.29 22.31
C ASN A 49 5.92 1.72 22.02
N LYS A 50 5.98 2.15 20.76
CA LYS A 50 5.61 3.50 20.31
C LYS A 50 4.29 3.53 19.54
N ARG A 51 3.66 2.37 19.31
CA ARG A 51 2.31 2.23 18.73
C ARG A 51 1.23 2.65 19.73
N HIS A 52 1.15 3.93 20.07
CA HIS A 52 -0.05 4.47 20.71
C HIS A 52 -1.07 4.74 19.61
N SER A 53 -2.17 4.00 19.64
CA SER A 53 -3.26 4.20 18.69
C SER A 53 -4.02 5.47 19.06
N TYR A 54 -4.09 6.41 18.12
CA TYR A 54 -4.89 7.64 18.26
C TYR A 54 -6.38 7.34 18.51
N SER A 55 -6.84 6.14 18.12
CA SER A 55 -8.23 5.72 18.26
C SER A 55 -8.69 5.49 19.71
N CYS A 56 -7.77 5.44 20.68
CA CYS A 56 -8.13 5.21 22.08
C CYS A 56 -8.60 6.50 22.79
N ASP A 57 -8.09 7.68 22.39
CA ASP A 57 -8.30 8.93 23.13
C ASP A 57 -9.18 9.96 22.42
N ASN A 58 -9.65 9.69 21.19
CA ASN A 58 -10.51 10.63 20.46
C ASN A 58 -11.58 9.90 19.64
N SER A 59 -12.77 9.72 20.25
CA SER A 59 -13.89 8.97 19.65
C SER A 59 -14.35 9.54 18.30
N ASN A 60 -14.09 10.82 18.03
CA ASN A 60 -14.43 11.49 16.79
C ASN A 60 -13.49 11.14 15.62
N ILE A 61 -12.23 10.76 15.88
CA ILE A 61 -11.24 10.41 14.85
C ILE A 61 -11.16 8.89 14.67
N ALA A 62 -11.37 8.12 15.75
CA ALA A 62 -11.48 6.67 15.72
C ALA A 62 -12.57 6.16 14.76
N ARG A 63 -13.67 6.90 14.62
CA ARG A 63 -14.79 6.55 13.74
C ARG A 63 -14.45 6.67 12.24
N TYR A 64 -13.50 7.53 11.87
CA TYR A 64 -13.01 7.67 10.48
C TYR A 64 -11.76 6.83 10.21
N TYR A 65 -10.94 6.58 11.23
CA TYR A 65 -9.71 5.78 11.15
C TYR A 65 -9.88 4.46 11.90
N ASN A 66 -10.78 3.61 11.40
CA ASN A 66 -10.91 2.25 11.90
C ASN A 66 -9.60 1.47 11.60
N LEU A 67 -8.91 1.04 12.67
CA LEU A 67 -7.62 0.34 12.68
C LEU A 67 -7.55 -1.00 11.93
N ALA A 68 -8.59 -1.39 11.20
CA ALA A 68 -8.60 -2.62 10.42
C ALA A 68 -7.90 -2.49 9.06
N GLY A 69 -7.69 -1.26 8.57
CA GLY A 69 -7.16 -0.95 7.24
C GLY A 69 -5.76 -0.35 7.22
N TYR A 70 -4.83 -0.82 8.08
CA TYR A 70 -3.42 -0.35 8.01
C TYR A 70 -2.47 -1.32 7.31
N TRP A 71 -2.92 -2.55 7.06
CA TRP A 71 -2.05 -3.62 6.58
C TRP A 71 -1.67 -3.43 5.10
N ASP A 72 -2.54 -2.84 4.30
CA ASP A 72 -2.26 -2.41 2.93
C ASP A 72 -1.18 -1.31 2.89
N GLU A 73 -1.20 -0.38 3.86
CA GLU A 73 -0.16 0.65 4.03
C GLU A 73 1.17 0.02 4.42
N ILE A 74 1.18 -1.09 5.18
CA ILE A 74 2.40 -1.86 5.42
C ILE A 74 2.95 -2.40 4.11
N ILE A 75 2.16 -3.12 3.33
CA ILE A 75 2.59 -3.72 2.05
C ILE A 75 3.14 -2.64 1.10
N TRP A 76 2.44 -1.51 1.00
CA TRP A 76 2.88 -0.36 0.22
C TRP A 76 4.21 0.21 0.71
N SER A 77 4.37 0.38 2.03
CA SER A 77 5.59 0.95 2.61
C SER A 77 6.82 0.10 2.38
N VAL A 78 6.71 -1.21 2.61
CA VAL A 78 7.83 -2.13 2.46
C VAL A 78 8.20 -2.30 0.99
N ALA A 79 7.23 -2.22 0.07
CA ALA A 79 7.52 -2.24 -1.37
C ALA A 79 8.39 -1.04 -1.77
N TRP A 80 8.02 0.18 -1.37
CA TRP A 80 8.84 1.38 -1.66
C TRP A 80 10.20 1.36 -0.98
N MET A 81 10.26 0.92 0.27
CA MET A 81 11.52 0.78 0.99
C MET A 81 12.46 -0.22 0.31
N PHE A 82 11.93 -1.33 -0.21
CA PHE A 82 12.70 -2.26 -1.02
C PHE A 82 13.23 -1.60 -2.30
N PHE A 83 12.39 -0.89 -3.06
CA PHE A 83 12.84 -0.20 -4.28
C PHE A 83 13.90 0.89 -4.01
N ALA A 84 13.81 1.56 -2.86
CA ALA A 84 14.73 2.65 -2.51
C ALA A 84 16.05 2.16 -1.93
N SER A 85 16.03 1.12 -1.09
CA SER A 85 17.21 0.62 -0.37
C SER A 85 17.85 -0.64 -0.96
N GLY A 86 17.09 -1.41 -1.75
CA GLY A 86 17.48 -2.76 -2.18
C GLY A 86 17.53 -3.80 -1.06
N ASN A 87 17.10 -3.46 0.17
CA ASN A 87 17.20 -4.37 1.31
C ASN A 87 16.08 -5.43 1.28
N VAL A 88 16.50 -6.70 1.15
CA VAL A 88 15.63 -7.87 1.05
C VAL A 88 14.70 -8.06 2.27
N SER A 89 15.08 -7.58 3.46
CA SER A 89 14.21 -7.69 4.64
C SER A 89 12.86 -6.98 4.47
N TYR A 90 12.80 -5.92 3.65
CA TYR A 90 11.52 -5.29 3.31
C TYR A 90 10.68 -6.16 2.37
N LEU A 91 11.32 -6.83 1.41
CA LEU A 91 10.65 -7.77 0.51
C LEU A 91 10.09 -8.95 1.30
N GLU A 92 10.88 -9.53 2.22
CA GLU A 92 10.43 -10.61 3.11
C GLU A 92 9.15 -10.24 3.87
N ARG A 93 9.10 -9.00 4.40
CA ARG A 93 7.93 -8.48 5.10
C ARG A 93 6.73 -8.27 4.18
N ALA A 94 6.95 -7.85 2.93
CA ALA A 94 5.91 -7.70 1.90
C ALA A 94 5.31 -9.05 1.51
N THR A 95 6.14 -10.08 1.54
CA THR A 95 5.83 -11.46 1.18
C THR A 95 5.47 -12.35 2.37
N GLU A 96 5.10 -11.74 3.50
CA GLU A 96 4.66 -12.49 4.68
C GLU A 96 3.15 -12.80 4.56
N ASP A 97 2.80 -14.09 4.62
CA ASP A 97 1.40 -14.55 4.49
C ASP A 97 0.46 -13.89 5.51
N THR A 98 0.94 -13.60 6.72
CA THR A 98 0.13 -12.95 7.76
C THR A 98 -0.25 -11.53 7.34
N VAL A 99 0.70 -10.78 6.78
CA VAL A 99 0.50 -9.39 6.34
C VAL A 99 -0.49 -9.36 5.18
N ALA A 100 -0.32 -10.24 4.18
CA ALA A 100 -1.23 -10.34 3.04
C ALA A 100 -2.65 -10.76 3.46
N THR A 101 -2.76 -11.67 4.43
CA THR A 101 -4.05 -12.12 4.96
C THR A 101 -4.78 -11.02 5.71
N TYR A 102 -4.08 -10.28 6.59
CA TYR A 102 -4.69 -9.18 7.32
C TYR A 102 -5.04 -7.98 6.44
N ALA A 103 -4.26 -7.74 5.38
CA ALA A 103 -4.59 -6.75 4.35
C ALA A 103 -5.77 -7.17 3.48
N LYS A 104 -6.26 -8.41 3.60
CA LYS A 104 -7.31 -8.98 2.74
C LYS A 104 -6.94 -8.94 1.24
N ALA A 105 -5.64 -9.01 0.94
CA ALA A 105 -5.10 -8.93 -0.43
C ALA A 105 -5.77 -9.92 -1.38
N PHE A 106 -6.11 -11.11 -0.88
CA PHE A 106 -6.68 -12.19 -1.70
C PHE A 106 -8.16 -12.44 -1.42
N SER A 107 -8.84 -11.55 -0.69
CA SER A 107 -10.25 -11.71 -0.29
C SER A 107 -11.25 -11.28 -1.37
N ARG A 108 -10.78 -10.76 -2.52
CA ARG A 108 -11.61 -10.38 -3.68
C ARG A 108 -12.77 -9.44 -3.33
N ILE A 109 -12.50 -8.48 -2.45
CA ILE A 109 -13.46 -7.46 -2.06
C ILE A 109 -13.41 -6.34 -3.10
N PRO A 110 -14.51 -6.03 -3.82
CA PRO A 110 -14.51 -5.01 -4.87
C PRO A 110 -14.01 -3.64 -4.40
N ASP A 111 -14.35 -3.22 -3.18
CA ASP A 111 -13.92 -1.94 -2.60
C ASP A 111 -12.40 -1.83 -2.47
N LEU A 112 -11.73 -2.98 -2.25
CA LEU A 112 -10.27 -3.03 -2.14
C LEU A 112 -9.56 -3.02 -3.51
N SER A 113 -10.28 -3.13 -4.62
CA SER A 113 -9.71 -3.06 -5.98
C SER A 113 -9.46 -1.63 -6.47
N VAL A 114 -9.94 -0.62 -5.73
CA VAL A 114 -9.85 0.80 -6.10
C VAL A 114 -8.82 1.51 -5.24
N LEU A 115 -7.81 2.09 -5.89
CA LEU A 115 -6.79 2.91 -5.24
C LEU A 115 -7.44 4.17 -4.66
N SER A 116 -7.21 4.42 -3.38
CA SER A 116 -7.69 5.62 -2.71
C SER A 116 -6.70 6.11 -1.65
N TRP A 117 -7.01 7.27 -1.05
CA TRP A 117 -6.21 7.83 0.05
C TRP A 117 -6.20 6.93 1.30
N ASP A 118 -7.19 6.04 1.41
CA ASP A 118 -7.31 5.04 2.48
C ASP A 118 -6.71 3.71 2.00
N ASN A 119 -7.17 3.18 0.86
CA ASN A 119 -6.74 1.88 0.32
C ASN A 119 -5.53 1.99 -0.64
N LYS A 120 -4.36 1.47 -0.25
CA LYS A 120 -3.15 1.34 -1.09
C LYS A 120 -2.97 -0.02 -1.73
N LEU A 121 -3.79 -1.00 -1.35
CA LEU A 121 -3.63 -2.39 -1.75
C LEU A 121 -3.49 -2.60 -3.27
N PRO A 122 -4.34 -2.04 -4.16
CA PRO A 122 -4.24 -2.32 -5.59
C PRO A 122 -2.98 -1.72 -6.22
N ALA A 123 -2.47 -0.61 -5.67
CA ALA A 123 -1.19 -0.05 -6.10
C ALA A 123 0.00 -0.86 -5.57
N ALA A 124 -0.08 -1.36 -4.34
CA ALA A 124 0.94 -2.22 -3.76
C ALA A 124 1.07 -3.55 -4.52
N GLU A 125 -0.06 -4.16 -4.88
CA GLU A 125 -0.11 -5.35 -5.73
C GLU A 125 0.55 -5.12 -7.09
N LEU A 126 0.29 -3.97 -7.72
CA LEU A 126 0.93 -3.58 -8.97
C LEU A 126 2.46 -3.44 -8.81
N LEU A 127 2.93 -2.81 -7.73
CA LEU A 127 4.37 -2.68 -7.45
C LEU A 127 5.05 -4.03 -7.25
N LEU A 128 4.44 -4.93 -6.48
CA LEU A 128 4.97 -6.27 -6.25
C LEU A 128 4.91 -7.13 -7.52
N THR A 129 3.90 -6.91 -8.36
CA THR A 129 3.80 -7.51 -9.69
C THR A 129 4.95 -7.07 -10.59
N ARG A 130 5.25 -5.76 -10.59
CA ARG A 130 6.41 -5.20 -11.30
C ARG A 130 7.70 -5.84 -10.79
N LEU A 131 7.86 -5.96 -9.48
CA LEU A 131 9.03 -6.60 -8.88
C LEU A 131 9.21 -8.04 -9.38
N ARG A 132 8.13 -8.83 -9.43
CA ARG A 132 8.14 -10.19 -9.99
C ARG A 132 8.57 -10.22 -11.46
N ILE A 133 8.06 -9.32 -12.29
CA ILE A 133 8.29 -9.34 -13.74
C ILE A 133 9.69 -8.85 -14.12
N PHE A 134 10.19 -7.80 -13.46
CA PHE A 134 11.42 -7.12 -13.87
C PHE A 134 12.66 -7.49 -13.06
N LEU A 135 12.50 -7.76 -11.76
CA LEU A 135 13.62 -8.07 -10.87
C LEU A 135 13.79 -9.57 -10.62
N ASP A 136 12.74 -10.36 -10.85
CA ASP A 136 12.66 -11.81 -10.63
C ASP A 136 13.50 -12.30 -9.44
N PRO A 137 13.10 -11.98 -8.20
CA PRO A 137 13.87 -12.33 -7.00
C PRO A 137 13.94 -13.84 -6.75
N GLY A 138 13.23 -14.66 -7.55
CA GLY A 138 13.21 -16.11 -7.44
C GLY A 138 12.48 -16.65 -6.21
N TYR A 139 12.77 -17.90 -5.87
CA TYR A 139 12.31 -18.55 -4.64
C TYR A 139 12.99 -17.90 -3.42
N THR A 140 12.33 -17.60 -2.30
CA THR A 140 11.05 -18.09 -1.72
C THR A 140 9.83 -17.23 -2.03
N TYR A 141 10.01 -16.09 -2.71
CA TYR A 141 9.00 -15.03 -2.84
C TYR A 141 7.97 -15.29 -3.95
N GLU A 142 8.32 -16.12 -4.94
CA GLU A 142 7.52 -16.38 -6.14
C GLU A 142 6.06 -16.66 -5.82
N GLY A 143 5.78 -17.50 -4.83
CA GLY A 143 4.43 -17.97 -4.53
C GLY A 143 3.48 -16.82 -4.18
N LEU A 144 3.90 -15.90 -3.32
CA LEU A 144 3.08 -14.76 -2.93
C LEU A 144 3.07 -13.67 -4.00
N LEU A 145 4.21 -13.42 -4.64
CA LEU A 145 4.31 -12.46 -5.74
C LEU A 145 3.41 -12.86 -6.92
N ARG A 146 3.30 -14.16 -7.23
CA ARG A 146 2.38 -14.67 -8.26
C ARG A 146 0.92 -14.44 -7.87
N ARG A 147 0.58 -14.56 -6.58
CA ARG A 147 -0.77 -14.26 -6.12
C ARG A 147 -1.09 -12.77 -6.25
N TYR A 148 -0.16 -11.89 -5.88
CA TYR A 148 -0.33 -10.45 -6.11
C TYR A 148 -0.46 -10.10 -7.59
N HIS A 149 0.31 -10.74 -8.46
CA HIS A 149 0.16 -10.61 -9.93
C HIS A 149 -1.25 -10.97 -10.40
N ASN A 150 -1.77 -12.12 -9.95
CA ASN A 150 -3.11 -12.56 -10.33
C ASN A 150 -4.21 -11.61 -9.82
N GLU A 151 -4.06 -11.03 -8.63
CA GLU A 151 -5.03 -10.05 -8.12
C GLU A 151 -4.90 -8.69 -8.82
N ALA A 152 -3.68 -8.25 -9.17
CA ALA A 152 -3.49 -7.06 -10.00
C ALA A 152 -4.17 -7.20 -11.37
N ASP A 153 -4.04 -8.37 -12.02
CA ASP A 153 -4.72 -8.67 -13.28
C ASP A 153 -6.24 -8.64 -13.13
N ARG A 154 -6.77 -9.22 -12.05
CA ARG A 154 -8.21 -9.20 -11.74
C ARG A 154 -8.70 -7.78 -11.50
N ASN A 155 -7.96 -6.99 -10.72
CA ASN A 155 -8.26 -5.61 -10.44
C ASN A 155 -8.27 -4.80 -11.74
N MET A 156 -7.30 -4.99 -12.63
CA MET A 156 -7.28 -4.34 -13.94
C MET A 156 -8.46 -4.76 -14.82
N CYS A 157 -8.81 -6.04 -14.82
CA CYS A 157 -9.97 -6.57 -15.54
C CYS A 157 -11.29 -6.00 -15.01
N SER A 158 -11.42 -5.79 -13.70
CA SER A 158 -12.65 -5.29 -13.07
C SER A 158 -13.09 -3.92 -13.63
N TYR A 159 -12.12 -3.09 -14.06
CA TYR A 159 -12.36 -1.82 -14.74
C TYR A 159 -12.80 -1.95 -16.20
N LEU A 160 -13.04 -3.15 -16.74
CA LEU A 160 -13.58 -3.33 -18.09
C LEU A 160 -15.08 -3.63 -18.03
N ARG A 161 -15.85 -3.07 -18.96
CA ARG A 161 -17.32 -3.20 -19.01
C ARG A 161 -17.79 -4.66 -19.02
N GLN A 162 -17.04 -5.54 -19.66
CA GLN A 162 -17.36 -6.96 -19.81
C GLN A 162 -17.48 -7.71 -18.46
N PHE A 163 -16.76 -7.27 -17.43
CA PHE A 163 -16.77 -7.92 -16.12
C PHE A 163 -17.85 -7.37 -15.18
N ASN A 164 -18.53 -6.29 -15.57
CA ASN A 164 -19.72 -5.79 -14.91
C ASN A 164 -19.57 -5.45 -13.41
N VAL A 165 -18.34 -5.18 -12.93
CA VAL A 165 -18.04 -4.88 -11.51
C VAL A 165 -18.41 -3.43 -11.14
N PHE A 166 -18.11 -2.48 -12.03
CA PHE A 166 -18.40 -1.06 -11.84
C PHE A 166 -19.49 -0.56 -12.79
N ASN A 167 -20.29 0.38 -12.31
CA ASN A 167 -21.15 1.23 -13.12
C ASN A 167 -20.33 2.35 -13.76
N TRP A 168 -20.59 2.59 -15.04
CA TRP A 168 -19.91 3.59 -15.84
C TRP A 168 -20.83 4.78 -16.05
N LYS A 169 -20.44 5.96 -15.58
CA LYS A 169 -21.11 7.21 -15.90
C LYS A 169 -20.14 8.12 -16.65
N LYS A 170 -20.55 8.62 -17.82
CA LYS A 170 -19.78 9.63 -18.57
C LYS A 170 -20.42 10.99 -18.35
N LYS A 171 -19.67 11.97 -17.85
CA LYS A 171 -20.12 13.37 -17.70
C LYS A 171 -18.99 14.31 -18.08
N ASN A 172 -19.24 15.24 -19.00
CA ASN A 172 -18.26 16.23 -19.48
C ASN A 172 -16.89 15.60 -19.80
N GLU A 173 -16.90 14.57 -20.66
CA GLU A 173 -15.71 13.81 -21.10
C GLU A 173 -14.96 13.01 -20.02
N LYS A 174 -15.36 13.13 -18.75
CA LYS A 174 -14.85 12.32 -17.64
C LYS A 174 -15.65 11.04 -17.48
N ILE A 175 -14.95 9.94 -17.22
CA ILE A 175 -15.53 8.64 -16.88
C ILE A 175 -15.48 8.48 -15.37
N TYR A 176 -16.63 8.17 -14.78
CA TYR A 176 -16.80 7.90 -13.37
C TYR A 176 -17.15 6.43 -13.17
N PHE A 177 -16.53 5.82 -12.17
CA PHE A 177 -16.74 4.44 -11.76
C PHE A 177 -17.40 4.43 -10.39
N HIS A 178 -18.48 3.66 -10.26
CA HIS A 178 -19.14 3.41 -8.98
C HIS A 178 -19.33 1.92 -8.82
N LEU A 179 -19.11 1.37 -7.63
CA LEU A 179 -19.39 -0.03 -7.38
C LEU A 179 -20.88 -0.30 -7.58
N LYS A 180 -21.22 -1.44 -8.17
CA LYS A 180 -22.63 -1.76 -8.44
C LYS A 180 -23.48 -1.94 -7.19
N ASN A 181 -22.86 -2.29 -6.06
CA ASN A 181 -23.55 -2.54 -4.80
C ASN A 181 -23.91 -1.25 -4.04
N ASP A 182 -23.46 -0.07 -4.48
CA ASP A 182 -23.73 1.22 -3.83
C ASP A 182 -25.08 1.87 -4.22
N ILE A 183 -25.93 1.19 -5.01
CA ILE A 183 -27.20 1.77 -5.51
C ILE A 183 -28.43 1.40 -4.66
N ASN A 184 -28.27 0.57 -3.62
CA ASN A 184 -29.38 0.18 -2.73
C ASN A 184 -29.19 0.65 -1.28
N ASN A 185 -29.00 1.95 -1.07
CA ASN A 185 -29.25 2.58 0.22
C ASN A 185 -29.82 4.00 0.05
#